data_AF-A0A3S4CSK3-F1
#
_entry.id   AF-A0A3S4CSK3-F1
#
_cell.length_a   1.000
_cell.length_b   1.000
_cell.length_c   1.000
_cell.angle_alpha   90.00
_cell.angle_beta   90.00
_cell.angle_gamma   90.00
#
_symmetry.space_group_name_H-M   'P 1'
#
loop_
_entity.id
_entity.type
_entity.pdbx_description
1 polymer ?
#
loop_
_entity_poly.entity_id
_entity_poly.type
_entity_poly.pdbx_seq_one_letter_code
_entity_poly.pdbx_strand_id
1 'polypeptide(L)'
;MTFYQRASALLLIAVAMSLGLPAAGSRQSSEQTQFVAPVMMDLPDYLRPVTDPAFGTIFTRITKPGVLGNGVACGNKYCSHRYSSAQAWNSDQSLLVITNGCSGGMCFFDGHTYAPLFRRARSTECEWHPQNADLMICVQGRQVSSWAPRTNREDVLFVSTEYHDFHFGPGKGNPSRDGDRIAVRAVRKNGDAVVFAYDLKQRRKFPDIDLEHIGGTNGTCSISPLGTNILCLQEITSGIEQGFIFSVEGTLLQRWMEHHRPGHGDMTVDDDGSEVYVGISKSDPDKYQVIKRRLSDGKVTPLMKYGEAMHASLRALDRPGWVFLTYGGDPDEISAHPDWAPYAQEVIALRIDGSGDVRRIAQTRSTQLDYRSESHASPSPDGSQVIWSSNWGVPGGPVYDFVSRVDWPEESTLNRKEIVTNGLH
;
A
#
# COMPACT_ATOMS: atom_id res chain seq x y z
N MET A 1 89.57 21.99 27.22
CA MET A 1 89.99 21.74 25.83
C MET A 1 88.74 21.82 24.95
N THR A 2 88.89 22.43 23.76
CA THR A 2 88.02 22.37 22.56
C THR A 2 86.61 23.01 22.57
N PHE A 3 86.58 24.28 22.16
CA PHE A 3 85.82 24.98 21.09
C PHE A 3 84.39 24.55 20.62
N TYR A 4 83.48 25.55 20.67
CA TYR A 4 82.48 26.05 19.69
C TYR A 4 81.52 25.10 18.94
N GLN A 5 80.20 25.41 18.88
CA GLN A 5 79.56 26.27 17.85
C GLN A 5 78.01 26.34 18.02
N ARG A 6 77.43 27.51 17.72
CA ARG A 6 75.97 27.72 17.53
C ARG A 6 75.55 27.16 16.16
N ALA A 7 74.36 26.59 16.04
CA ALA A 7 73.70 26.35 14.76
C ALA A 7 72.17 26.39 14.90
N SER A 8 71.55 26.87 13.82
CA SER A 8 70.23 27.48 13.72
C SER A 8 69.07 26.50 13.64
N ALA A 9 67.88 27.00 13.98
CA ALA A 9 66.59 26.36 13.73
C ALA A 9 66.32 26.22 12.23
N LEU A 10 65.86 25.05 11.82
CA LEU A 10 65.13 24.83 10.57
C LEU A 10 63.85 24.04 10.88
N LEU A 11 62.71 24.69 10.62
CA LEU A 11 61.38 24.13 10.68
C LEU A 11 61.14 23.37 9.37
N LEU A 12 60.96 22.04 9.44
CA LEU A 12 60.54 21.21 8.29
C LEU A 12 59.02 21.05 8.33
N ILE A 13 58.33 21.74 7.41
CA ILE A 13 56.91 21.53 7.12
C ILE A 13 56.82 20.34 6.15
N ALA A 14 56.30 19.21 6.61
CA ALA A 14 56.00 18.07 5.76
C ALA A 14 54.60 18.26 5.16
N VAL A 15 54.54 18.53 3.85
CA VAL A 15 53.29 18.51 3.07
C VAL A 15 52.99 17.07 2.71
N ALA A 16 52.00 16.46 3.37
CA ALA A 16 51.44 15.18 2.96
C ALA A 16 50.48 15.41 1.79
N MET A 17 50.92 15.08 0.57
CA MET A 17 50.01 14.96 -0.58
C MET A 17 49.26 13.63 -0.47
N SER A 18 48.00 13.68 -0.01
CA SER A 18 47.08 12.56 -0.12
C SER A 18 46.61 12.42 -1.58
N LEU A 19 47.16 11.43 -2.28
CA LEU A 19 46.59 10.93 -3.54
C LEU A 19 45.21 10.34 -3.24
N GLY A 20 44.16 11.07 -3.62
CA GLY A 20 42.79 10.57 -3.56
C GLY A 20 42.58 9.46 -4.58
N LEU A 21 42.44 8.22 -4.10
CA LEU A 21 41.79 7.16 -4.86
C LEU A 21 40.28 7.49 -4.93
N PRO A 22 39.63 7.46 -6.10
CA PRO A 22 38.19 7.65 -6.16
C PRO A 22 37.52 6.43 -5.53
N ALA A 23 36.90 6.64 -4.37
CA ALA A 23 35.99 5.67 -3.78
C ALA A 23 34.80 5.49 -4.74
N ALA A 24 34.70 4.31 -5.34
CA ALA A 24 33.50 3.85 -6.02
C ALA A 24 32.40 3.61 -4.97
N GLY A 25 31.66 4.66 -4.64
CA GLY A 25 30.64 4.62 -3.61
C GLY A 25 29.88 5.94 -3.51
N SER A 26 29.12 6.29 -4.56
CA SER A 26 28.13 7.39 -4.52
C SER A 26 27.18 7.46 -5.72
N ARG A 27 27.35 6.66 -6.79
CA ARG A 27 26.42 6.69 -7.94
C ARG A 27 25.01 6.21 -7.61
N GLN A 28 24.85 5.30 -6.66
CA GLN A 28 23.57 4.63 -6.41
C GLN A 28 22.56 5.49 -5.64
N SER A 29 23.00 6.48 -4.85
CA SER A 29 22.09 7.37 -4.11
C SER A 29 21.65 8.59 -4.91
N SER A 30 22.43 9.05 -5.91
CA SER A 30 22.04 10.20 -6.73
C SER A 30 21.05 9.85 -7.85
N GLU A 31 21.09 8.62 -8.38
CA GLU A 31 20.15 8.16 -9.42
C GLU A 31 18.72 7.92 -8.88
N GLN A 32 18.58 7.64 -7.59
CA GLN A 32 17.27 7.41 -6.95
C GLN A 32 16.51 8.72 -6.64
N THR A 33 17.19 9.87 -6.68
CA THR A 33 16.63 11.18 -6.33
C THR A 33 16.48 12.13 -7.53
N GLN A 34 16.88 11.71 -8.73
CA GLN A 34 16.72 12.47 -9.96
C GLN A 34 15.60 11.89 -10.83
N PHE A 35 15.03 12.76 -11.67
CA PHE A 35 14.05 12.33 -12.66
C PHE A 35 14.69 11.33 -13.63
N VAL A 36 13.95 10.26 -13.96
CA VAL A 36 14.35 9.25 -14.95
C VAL A 36 13.21 9.12 -15.94
N ALA A 37 13.45 9.50 -17.18
CA ALA A 37 12.45 9.48 -18.23
C ALA A 37 11.92 8.05 -18.47
N PRO A 38 10.63 7.87 -18.80
CA PRO A 38 10.10 6.60 -19.23
C PRO A 38 10.87 6.01 -20.41
N VAL A 39 11.36 4.79 -20.23
CA VAL A 39 12.08 4.06 -21.27
C VAL A 39 11.08 3.21 -22.04
N MET A 40 10.98 3.47 -23.36
CA MET A 40 10.11 2.75 -24.27
C MET A 40 10.41 1.26 -24.29
N MET A 41 9.36 0.44 -24.25
CA MET A 41 9.41 -1.02 -24.25
C MET A 41 8.09 -1.57 -24.80
N ASP A 42 8.15 -2.61 -25.63
CA ASP A 42 6.96 -3.32 -26.10
C ASP A 42 6.21 -3.99 -24.93
N LEU A 43 4.89 -4.12 -25.04
CA LEU A 43 4.09 -4.82 -24.04
C LEU A 43 4.61 -6.25 -23.84
N PRO A 44 5.07 -6.64 -22.65
CA PRO A 44 5.64 -7.96 -22.43
C PRO A 44 4.63 -9.08 -22.70
N ASP A 45 5.13 -10.20 -23.20
CA ASP A 45 4.32 -11.40 -23.35
C ASP A 45 3.77 -11.90 -22.00
N TYR A 46 2.59 -12.51 -22.05
CA TYR A 46 1.95 -13.10 -20.88
C TYR A 46 2.86 -14.17 -20.23
N LEU A 47 3.08 -14.05 -18.92
CA LEU A 47 3.94 -14.92 -18.10
C LEU A 47 5.39 -15.04 -18.57
N ARG A 48 5.91 -14.03 -19.30
CA ARG A 48 7.34 -13.93 -19.58
C ARG A 48 7.98 -12.85 -18.69
N PRO A 49 8.92 -13.22 -17.82
CA PRO A 49 9.69 -12.24 -17.06
C PRO A 49 10.52 -11.36 -18.00
N VAL A 50 10.53 -10.06 -17.72
CA VAL A 50 11.35 -9.06 -18.39
C VAL A 50 11.99 -8.15 -17.34
N THR A 51 13.05 -7.45 -17.73
CA THR A 51 13.74 -6.50 -16.86
C THR A 51 13.27 -5.09 -17.19
N ASP A 52 12.86 -4.30 -16.20
CA ASP A 52 12.63 -2.88 -16.38
C ASP A 52 13.95 -2.20 -16.74
N PRO A 53 14.06 -1.59 -17.93
CA PRO A 53 15.33 -1.04 -18.41
C PRO A 53 15.80 0.20 -17.64
N ALA A 54 14.93 0.86 -16.87
CA ALA A 54 15.30 2.02 -16.06
C ALA A 54 15.88 1.60 -14.70
N PHE A 55 15.31 0.58 -14.06
CA PHE A 55 15.65 0.23 -12.67
C PHE A 55 16.28 -1.16 -12.49
N GLY A 56 16.31 -1.99 -13.53
CA GLY A 56 16.85 -3.36 -13.46
C GLY A 56 15.94 -4.36 -12.75
N THR A 57 14.78 -3.93 -12.25
CA THR A 57 13.80 -4.78 -11.57
C THR A 57 13.16 -5.77 -12.54
N ILE A 58 13.08 -7.04 -12.15
CA ILE A 58 12.34 -8.05 -12.93
C ILE A 58 10.85 -7.88 -12.67
N PHE A 59 10.06 -7.84 -13.75
CA PHE A 59 8.60 -7.89 -13.66
C PHE A 59 7.99 -8.83 -14.69
N THR A 60 6.74 -9.22 -14.49
CA THR A 60 6.01 -10.17 -15.35
C THR A 60 4.58 -9.70 -15.53
N ARG A 61 4.07 -9.71 -16.77
CA ARG A 61 2.63 -9.50 -17.03
C ARG A 61 1.84 -10.76 -16.69
N ILE A 62 0.89 -10.65 -15.78
CA ILE A 62 0.15 -11.79 -15.21
C ILE A 62 -1.33 -11.86 -15.64
N THR A 63 -1.81 -10.89 -16.41
CA THR A 63 -3.15 -10.95 -17.03
C THR A 63 -3.13 -10.61 -18.52
N LYS A 64 -4.09 -11.17 -19.26
CA LYS A 64 -4.41 -10.83 -20.66
C LYS A 64 -5.90 -11.13 -20.91
N PRO A 65 -6.56 -10.44 -21.87
CA PRO A 65 -7.92 -10.78 -22.28
C PRO A 65 -8.10 -12.24 -22.67
N GLY A 66 -9.29 -12.78 -22.37
CA GLY A 66 -9.68 -14.13 -22.75
C GLY A 66 -9.33 -15.21 -21.72
N VAL A 67 -9.34 -16.46 -22.17
CA VAL A 67 -9.14 -17.64 -21.32
C VAL A 67 -7.66 -17.81 -20.97
N LEU A 68 -7.36 -17.98 -19.68
CA LEU A 68 -6.00 -18.22 -19.19
C LEU A 68 -5.75 -19.68 -18.81
N GLY A 69 -6.81 -20.43 -18.45
CA GLY A 69 -6.73 -21.83 -18.03
C GLY A 69 -7.44 -22.07 -16.71
N ASN A 70 -7.74 -23.34 -16.36
CA ASN A 70 -8.35 -23.72 -15.08
C ASN A 70 -9.62 -22.92 -14.70
N GLY A 71 -10.44 -22.58 -15.70
CA GLY A 71 -11.67 -21.81 -15.53
C GLY A 71 -11.47 -20.31 -15.29
N VAL A 72 -10.22 -19.81 -15.28
CA VAL A 72 -9.86 -18.40 -15.21
C VAL A 72 -10.00 -17.77 -16.60
N ALA A 73 -10.74 -16.66 -16.67
CA ALA A 73 -10.90 -15.86 -17.86
C ALA A 73 -11.01 -14.38 -17.50
N CYS A 74 -10.29 -13.56 -18.26
CA CYS A 74 -10.22 -12.11 -18.10
C CYS A 74 -11.10 -11.41 -19.14
N GLY A 75 -11.76 -10.34 -18.72
CA GLY A 75 -12.51 -9.45 -19.60
C GLY A 75 -11.61 -8.71 -20.59
N ASN A 76 -12.22 -8.20 -21.66
CA ASN A 76 -11.47 -7.54 -22.75
C ASN A 76 -10.97 -6.14 -22.40
N LYS A 77 -11.59 -5.47 -21.41
CA LYS A 77 -11.26 -4.09 -21.05
C LYS A 77 -10.26 -3.98 -19.90
N TYR A 78 -10.32 -4.90 -18.94
CA TYR A 78 -9.42 -4.90 -17.80
C TYR A 78 -9.44 -6.27 -17.14
N CYS A 79 -8.33 -6.63 -16.50
CA CYS A 79 -8.24 -7.75 -15.59
C CYS A 79 -7.16 -7.47 -14.54
N SER A 80 -7.58 -7.05 -13.35
CA SER A 80 -6.68 -6.56 -12.30
C SER A 80 -7.08 -6.99 -10.90
N HIS A 81 -6.11 -6.93 -9.98
CA HIS A 81 -6.33 -6.97 -8.55
C HIS A 81 -7.26 -5.84 -8.12
N ARG A 82 -7.80 -5.95 -6.91
CA ARG A 82 -8.92 -5.14 -6.47
C ARG A 82 -8.60 -3.65 -6.42
N TYR A 83 -7.55 -3.28 -5.68
CA TYR A 83 -7.13 -1.90 -5.44
C TYR A 83 -5.80 -1.87 -4.66
N SER A 84 -5.16 -0.69 -4.51
CA SER A 84 -3.88 -0.55 -3.82
C SER A 84 -3.93 -0.95 -2.34
N SER A 85 -5.01 -0.59 -1.63
CA SER A 85 -5.21 -0.91 -0.21
C SER A 85 -5.84 -2.29 0.03
N ALA A 86 -5.95 -3.12 -1.02
CA ALA A 86 -6.42 -4.51 -0.93
C ALA A 86 -5.23 -5.45 -1.04
N GLN A 87 -5.15 -6.45 -0.16
CA GLN A 87 -4.09 -7.44 -0.25
C GLN A 87 -4.35 -8.38 -1.45
N ALA A 88 -3.42 -8.44 -2.41
CA ALA A 88 -3.55 -9.35 -3.56
C ALA A 88 -3.11 -10.79 -3.24
N TRP A 89 -2.09 -10.95 -2.39
CA TRP A 89 -1.59 -12.26 -1.95
C TRP A 89 -2.21 -12.70 -0.63
N ASN A 90 -2.36 -14.00 -0.43
CA ASN A 90 -2.56 -14.53 0.92
C ASN A 90 -1.27 -14.43 1.77
N SER A 91 -1.37 -14.71 3.07
CA SER A 91 -0.28 -14.42 4.03
C SER A 91 1.02 -15.17 3.74
N ASP A 92 0.96 -16.38 3.19
CA ASP A 92 2.14 -17.18 2.79
C ASP A 92 2.53 -16.99 1.32
N GLN A 93 1.82 -16.12 0.59
CA GLN A 93 2.01 -15.84 -0.83
C GLN A 93 1.84 -17.05 -1.76
N SER A 94 1.21 -18.14 -1.30
CA SER A 94 0.91 -19.29 -2.16
C SER A 94 -0.24 -19.03 -3.14
N LEU A 95 -1.07 -18.02 -2.91
CA LEU A 95 -2.15 -17.58 -3.79
C LEU A 95 -2.09 -16.07 -4.06
N LEU A 96 -2.43 -15.71 -5.29
CA LEU A 96 -2.70 -14.33 -5.73
C LEU A 96 -4.13 -14.26 -6.27
N VAL A 97 -4.89 -13.23 -5.90
CA VAL A 97 -6.27 -13.03 -6.36
C VAL A 97 -6.40 -11.82 -7.30
N ILE A 98 -7.13 -12.03 -8.40
CA ILE A 98 -7.59 -11.02 -9.35
C ILE A 98 -9.12 -10.98 -9.29
N THR A 99 -9.68 -9.80 -9.02
CA THR A 99 -11.13 -9.63 -8.80
C THR A 99 -11.77 -8.79 -9.89
N ASN A 100 -11.08 -7.75 -10.37
CA ASN A 100 -11.63 -6.83 -11.35
C ASN A 100 -11.51 -7.45 -12.74
N GLY A 101 -12.63 -7.59 -13.45
CA GLY A 101 -12.63 -8.12 -14.80
C GLY A 101 -12.39 -9.64 -14.89
N CYS A 102 -12.29 -10.33 -13.74
CA CYS A 102 -12.40 -11.78 -13.71
C CYS A 102 -13.85 -12.19 -14.00
N SER A 103 -14.06 -12.90 -15.12
CA SER A 103 -15.41 -13.20 -15.60
C SER A 103 -16.19 -14.08 -14.61
N GLY A 104 -17.20 -13.49 -13.98
CA GLY A 104 -18.13 -14.19 -13.08
C GLY A 104 -17.55 -14.54 -11.71
N GLY A 105 -16.55 -13.82 -11.19
CA GLY A 105 -16.15 -13.90 -9.78
C GLY A 105 -14.69 -13.55 -9.49
N MET A 106 -14.01 -14.39 -8.70
CA MET A 106 -12.61 -14.22 -8.29
C MET A 106 -11.70 -15.24 -8.97
N CYS A 107 -10.58 -14.79 -9.51
CA CYS A 107 -9.60 -15.60 -10.23
C CYS A 107 -8.35 -15.76 -9.36
N PHE A 108 -8.00 -17.01 -9.04
CA PHE A 108 -6.85 -17.33 -8.19
C PHE A 108 -5.71 -17.88 -9.03
N PHE A 109 -4.53 -17.36 -8.78
CA PHE A 109 -3.27 -17.71 -9.42
C PHE A 109 -2.30 -18.24 -8.37
N ASP A 110 -1.31 -19.00 -8.82
CA ASP A 110 -0.15 -19.34 -8.00
C ASP A 110 0.61 -18.06 -7.67
N GLY A 111 0.87 -17.81 -6.39
CA GLY A 111 1.39 -16.51 -5.96
C GLY A 111 2.85 -16.25 -6.30
N HIS A 112 3.55 -17.19 -6.96
CA HIS A 112 4.94 -17.04 -7.38
C HIS A 112 5.14 -17.19 -8.89
N THR A 113 4.53 -18.21 -9.51
CA THR A 113 4.60 -18.46 -10.96
C THR A 113 3.54 -17.70 -11.73
N TYR A 114 2.49 -17.23 -11.04
CA TYR A 114 1.33 -16.56 -11.60
C TYR A 114 0.57 -17.40 -12.63
N ALA A 115 0.75 -18.72 -12.60
CA ALA A 115 -0.07 -19.64 -13.36
C ALA A 115 -1.52 -19.63 -12.82
N PRO A 116 -2.54 -19.61 -13.68
CA PRO A 116 -3.93 -19.65 -13.22
C PRO A 116 -4.24 -20.99 -12.54
N LEU A 117 -4.81 -20.97 -11.35
CA LEU A 117 -5.10 -22.17 -10.56
C LEU A 117 -6.56 -22.56 -10.57
N PHE A 118 -7.46 -21.63 -10.24
CA PHE A 118 -8.90 -21.87 -10.23
C PHE A 118 -9.68 -20.56 -10.19
N ARG A 119 -10.97 -20.65 -10.50
CA ARG A 119 -11.94 -19.56 -10.35
C ARG A 119 -12.98 -19.91 -9.30
N ARG A 120 -13.52 -18.89 -8.63
CA ARG A 120 -14.70 -19.00 -7.75
C ARG A 120 -15.78 -18.03 -8.21
N ALA A 121 -16.99 -18.54 -8.38
CA ALA A 121 -18.14 -17.74 -8.80
C ALA A 121 -18.71 -16.95 -7.61
N ARG A 122 -17.96 -15.96 -7.14
CA ARG A 122 -18.25 -15.20 -5.93
C ARG A 122 -18.03 -13.71 -6.17
N SER A 123 -18.98 -12.89 -5.73
CA SER A 123 -18.94 -11.42 -5.82
C SER A 123 -19.14 -10.75 -4.45
N THR A 124 -18.83 -11.47 -3.38
CA THR A 124 -18.85 -10.99 -2.00
C THR A 124 -17.64 -10.10 -1.73
N GLU A 125 -17.77 -9.09 -0.87
CA GLU A 125 -16.64 -8.36 -0.31
C GLU A 125 -15.85 -9.29 0.62
N CYS A 126 -14.66 -9.69 0.19
CA CYS A 126 -13.76 -10.55 0.97
C CYS A 126 -12.33 -10.03 0.91
N GLU A 127 -11.64 -10.09 2.04
CA GLU A 127 -10.20 -9.80 2.18
C GLU A 127 -9.46 -11.02 2.71
N TRP A 128 -8.19 -11.18 2.34
CA TRP A 128 -7.36 -12.24 2.93
C TRP A 128 -7.24 -12.09 4.44
N HIS A 129 -7.25 -13.21 5.16
CA HIS A 129 -6.87 -13.21 6.56
C HIS A 129 -5.34 -12.96 6.66
N PRO A 130 -4.88 -11.93 7.38
CA PRO A 130 -3.46 -11.51 7.37
C PRO A 130 -2.46 -12.56 7.85
N GLN A 131 -2.90 -13.49 8.70
CA GLN A 131 -2.04 -14.52 9.31
C GLN A 131 -2.46 -15.97 8.97
N ASN A 132 -3.48 -16.15 8.12
CA ASN A 132 -3.99 -17.48 7.78
C ASN A 132 -4.20 -17.58 6.27
N ALA A 133 -3.25 -18.22 5.60
CA ALA A 133 -3.18 -18.30 4.16
C ALA A 133 -4.36 -19.08 3.51
N ASP A 134 -5.06 -19.89 4.30
CA ASP A 134 -6.17 -20.70 3.82
C ASP A 134 -7.49 -19.93 3.77
N LEU A 135 -7.59 -18.77 4.45
CA LEU A 135 -8.86 -18.10 4.71
C LEU A 135 -8.90 -16.67 4.15
N MET A 136 -10.09 -16.32 3.68
CA MET A 136 -10.55 -14.95 3.50
C MET A 136 -11.65 -14.65 4.52
N ILE A 137 -11.77 -13.39 4.92
CA ILE A 137 -12.86 -12.86 5.73
C ILE A 137 -13.84 -12.18 4.78
N CYS A 138 -15.10 -12.56 4.85
CA CYS A 138 -16.14 -12.14 3.92
C CYS A 138 -17.30 -11.45 4.65
N VAL A 139 -17.85 -10.41 4.04
CA VAL A 139 -19.02 -9.68 4.56
C VAL A 139 -20.02 -9.49 3.44
N GLN A 140 -21.27 -9.91 3.65
CA GLN A 140 -22.33 -9.74 2.66
C GLN A 140 -23.72 -9.82 3.28
N GLY A 141 -24.60 -8.92 2.84
CA GLY A 141 -26.03 -8.99 3.13
C GLY A 141 -26.32 -8.83 4.61
N ARG A 142 -26.33 -9.94 5.37
CA ARG A 142 -26.54 -9.94 6.83
C ARG A 142 -25.49 -10.75 7.58
N GLN A 143 -24.41 -11.14 6.90
CA GLN A 143 -23.50 -12.17 7.37
C GLN A 143 -22.05 -11.72 7.35
N VAL A 144 -21.31 -12.17 8.37
CA VAL A 144 -19.85 -12.20 8.38
C VAL A 144 -19.43 -13.67 8.41
N SER A 145 -18.49 -14.04 7.55
CA SER A 145 -18.00 -15.42 7.43
C SER A 145 -16.50 -15.46 7.21
N SER A 146 -15.90 -16.62 7.49
CA SER A 146 -14.62 -16.99 6.91
C SER A 146 -14.84 -17.95 5.75
N TRP A 147 -13.99 -17.87 4.74
CA TRP A 147 -14.11 -18.69 3.54
C TRP A 147 -12.75 -19.19 3.09
N ALA A 148 -12.66 -20.48 2.79
CA ALA A 148 -11.46 -21.12 2.28
C ALA A 148 -11.53 -21.23 0.75
N PRO A 149 -10.81 -20.40 -0.04
CA PRO A 149 -10.96 -20.38 -1.49
C PRO A 149 -10.59 -21.71 -2.15
N ARG A 150 -9.56 -22.40 -1.64
CA ARG A 150 -9.10 -23.69 -2.20
C ARG A 150 -10.18 -24.76 -2.17
N THR A 151 -10.88 -24.92 -1.05
CA THR A 151 -11.93 -25.94 -0.86
C THR A 151 -13.34 -25.42 -1.12
N ASN A 152 -13.50 -24.11 -1.29
CA ASN A 152 -14.77 -23.40 -1.36
C ASN A 152 -15.66 -23.59 -0.13
N ARG A 153 -15.08 -23.92 1.04
CA ARG A 153 -15.82 -24.08 2.29
C ARG A 153 -16.00 -22.74 2.98
N GLU A 154 -17.20 -22.48 3.49
CA GLU A 154 -17.53 -21.29 4.27
C GLU A 154 -17.91 -21.65 5.70
N ASP A 155 -17.47 -20.85 6.67
CA ASP A 155 -17.89 -20.90 8.06
C ASP A 155 -18.52 -19.55 8.43
N VAL A 156 -19.80 -19.59 8.78
CA VAL A 156 -20.56 -18.39 9.14
C VAL A 156 -20.28 -18.04 10.60
N LEU A 157 -19.76 -16.84 10.82
CA LEU A 157 -19.34 -16.36 12.14
C LEU A 157 -20.44 -15.52 12.79
N PHE A 158 -21.15 -14.74 11.97
CA PHE A 158 -22.23 -13.87 12.41
C PHE A 158 -23.35 -13.83 11.39
N VAL A 159 -24.59 -13.88 11.88
CA VAL A 159 -25.80 -13.58 11.10
C VAL A 159 -26.65 -12.62 11.90
N SER A 160 -27.05 -11.53 11.27
CA SER A 160 -27.91 -10.53 11.91
C SER A 160 -29.37 -10.69 11.51
N THR A 161 -30.26 -10.49 12.49
CA THR A 161 -31.69 -10.26 12.28
C THR A 161 -32.11 -8.81 12.52
N GLU A 162 -31.19 -7.97 13.02
CA GLU A 162 -31.43 -6.57 13.39
C GLU A 162 -30.96 -5.58 12.32
N TYR A 163 -30.10 -6.04 11.43
CA TYR A 163 -29.41 -5.24 10.44
C TYR A 163 -29.48 -5.90 9.05
N HIS A 164 -29.22 -5.11 8.01
CA HIS A 164 -29.00 -5.56 6.64
C HIS A 164 -27.92 -4.73 5.93
N ASP A 165 -27.68 -5.05 4.65
CA ASP A 165 -26.68 -4.42 3.79
C ASP A 165 -25.31 -4.30 4.44
N PHE A 166 -24.80 -5.45 4.88
CA PHE A 166 -23.46 -5.60 5.42
C PHE A 166 -22.42 -5.37 4.32
N HIS A 167 -21.49 -4.46 4.61
CA HIS A 167 -20.31 -4.17 3.81
C HIS A 167 -19.04 -4.27 4.67
N PHE A 168 -17.98 -4.84 4.09
CA PHE A 168 -16.65 -4.88 4.67
C PHE A 168 -15.95 -3.53 4.45
N GLY A 169 -16.41 -2.49 5.14
CA GLY A 169 -15.91 -1.14 4.95
C GLY A 169 -16.02 -0.70 3.49
N PRO A 170 -17.18 -0.20 3.04
CA PRO A 170 -17.56 -0.11 1.63
C PRO A 170 -16.39 0.15 0.67
N GLY A 171 -15.97 -0.90 -0.05
CA GLY A 171 -14.91 -0.85 -1.07
C GLY A 171 -13.46 -0.67 -0.59
N LYS A 172 -13.17 -0.36 0.68
CA LYS A 172 -11.79 -0.15 1.20
C LYS A 172 -11.52 -0.70 2.61
N GLY A 173 -12.41 -1.50 3.18
CA GLY A 173 -12.20 -2.13 4.48
C GLY A 173 -11.10 -3.20 4.44
N ASN A 174 -10.37 -3.30 5.53
CA ASN A 174 -9.36 -4.32 5.79
C ASN A 174 -9.56 -4.87 7.20
N PRO A 175 -9.12 -6.11 7.50
CA PRO A 175 -9.08 -6.61 8.87
C PRO A 175 -7.94 -5.96 9.68
N SER A 176 -7.99 -6.10 11.01
CA SER A 176 -6.83 -5.84 11.86
C SER A 176 -5.67 -6.76 11.50
N ARG A 177 -4.43 -6.39 11.86
CA ARG A 177 -3.20 -7.11 11.49
C ARG A 177 -3.15 -8.54 12.04
N ASP A 178 -3.85 -8.81 13.14
CA ASP A 178 -4.04 -10.16 13.67
C ASP A 178 -5.12 -10.98 12.94
N GLY A 179 -5.95 -10.33 12.14
CA GLY A 179 -7.09 -10.94 11.46
C GLY A 179 -8.30 -11.19 12.35
N ASP A 180 -8.26 -10.76 13.62
CA ASP A 180 -9.30 -11.07 14.60
C ASP A 180 -10.45 -10.05 14.58
N ARG A 181 -10.28 -8.85 13.99
CA ARG A 181 -11.30 -7.81 13.98
C ARG A 181 -11.52 -7.20 12.61
N ILE A 182 -12.76 -6.79 12.38
CA ILE A 182 -13.19 -6.03 11.19
C ILE A 182 -14.14 -4.91 11.59
N ALA A 183 -14.25 -3.89 10.75
CA ALA A 183 -15.34 -2.92 10.80
C ALA A 183 -16.42 -3.34 9.79
N VAL A 184 -17.66 -3.43 10.24
CA VAL A 184 -18.81 -3.79 9.41
C VAL A 184 -19.70 -2.56 9.31
N ARG A 185 -19.90 -2.06 8.09
CA ARG A 185 -20.94 -1.07 7.81
C ARG A 185 -22.25 -1.82 7.57
N ALA A 186 -23.33 -1.32 8.17
CA ALA A 186 -24.64 -1.94 8.10
C ALA A 186 -25.76 -0.90 8.13
N VAL A 187 -26.97 -1.34 7.82
CA VAL A 187 -28.20 -0.54 7.91
C VAL A 187 -29.14 -1.19 8.93
N ARG A 188 -29.62 -0.40 9.89
CA ARG A 188 -30.64 -0.83 10.87
C ARG A 188 -32.00 -0.98 10.18
N LYS A 189 -32.93 -1.71 10.81
CA LYS A 189 -34.33 -1.84 10.34
C LYS A 189 -35.07 -0.51 10.13
N ASN A 190 -34.72 0.52 10.88
CA ASN A 190 -35.32 1.86 10.75
C ASN A 190 -34.69 2.69 9.61
N GLY A 191 -33.66 2.17 8.93
CA GLY A 191 -32.99 2.83 7.81
C GLY A 191 -31.67 3.50 8.17
N ASP A 192 -31.33 3.64 9.45
CA ASP A 192 -30.13 4.36 9.87
C ASP A 192 -28.86 3.58 9.54
N ALA A 193 -27.86 4.28 9.00
CA ALA A 193 -26.54 3.72 8.75
C ALA A 193 -25.70 3.68 10.04
N VAL A 194 -25.06 2.53 10.27
CA VAL A 194 -24.13 2.33 11.39
C VAL A 194 -22.84 1.67 10.92
N VAL A 195 -21.79 1.83 11.72
CA VAL A 195 -20.63 0.96 11.70
C VAL A 195 -20.41 0.36 13.09
N PHE A 196 -19.97 -0.88 13.14
CA PHE A 196 -19.51 -1.51 14.39
C PHE A 196 -18.28 -2.37 14.12
N ALA A 197 -17.44 -2.52 15.14
CA ALA A 197 -16.40 -3.55 15.11
C ALA A 197 -17.02 -4.94 15.39
N TYR A 198 -16.49 -5.96 14.74
CA TYR A 198 -16.81 -7.35 15.03
C TYR A 198 -15.52 -8.13 15.29
N ASP A 199 -15.45 -8.79 16.45
CA ASP A 199 -14.38 -9.69 16.83
C ASP A 199 -14.70 -11.10 16.32
N LEU A 200 -13.96 -11.56 15.32
CA LEU A 200 -14.15 -12.82 14.61
C LEU A 200 -13.83 -14.02 15.51
N LYS A 201 -12.86 -13.87 16.41
CA LYS A 201 -12.39 -14.92 17.31
C LYS A 201 -13.31 -15.11 18.52
N GLN A 202 -13.69 -14.00 19.17
CA GLN A 202 -14.65 -14.01 20.27
C GLN A 202 -16.10 -14.12 19.79
N ARG A 203 -16.33 -13.98 18.47
CA ARG A 203 -17.65 -13.90 17.84
C ARG A 203 -18.52 -12.81 18.48
N ARG A 204 -17.90 -11.66 18.75
CA ARG A 204 -18.50 -10.59 19.55
C ARG A 204 -18.63 -9.31 18.75
N LYS A 205 -19.85 -8.80 18.66
CA LYS A 205 -20.15 -7.46 18.14
C LYS A 205 -19.86 -6.40 19.20
N PHE A 206 -19.28 -5.29 18.79
CA PHE A 206 -19.11 -4.08 19.59
C PHE A 206 -20.32 -3.11 19.46
N PRO A 207 -20.42 -2.07 20.30
CA PRO A 207 -21.45 -1.04 20.17
C PRO A 207 -21.51 -0.44 18.76
N ASP A 208 -22.70 0.05 18.40
CA ASP A 208 -22.87 0.77 17.15
C ASP A 208 -22.29 2.19 17.25
N ILE A 209 -21.72 2.65 16.15
CA ILE A 209 -21.44 4.05 15.89
C ILE A 209 -22.47 4.53 14.86
N ASP A 210 -23.32 5.46 15.27
CA ASP A 210 -24.35 6.04 14.40
C ASP A 210 -23.70 7.01 13.42
N LEU A 211 -23.73 6.65 12.13
CA LEU A 211 -23.07 7.43 11.08
C LEU A 211 -23.89 8.66 10.67
N GLU A 212 -25.20 8.66 10.93
CA GLU A 212 -26.06 9.83 10.69
C GLU A 212 -25.67 11.05 11.55
N HIS A 213 -24.92 10.85 12.64
CA HIS A 213 -24.42 11.92 13.50
C HIS A 213 -23.09 12.53 13.04
N ILE A 214 -22.47 11.98 12.00
CA ILE A 214 -21.35 12.62 11.31
C ILE A 214 -21.83 13.13 9.95
N GLY A 215 -21.54 14.40 9.65
CA GLY A 215 -22.05 15.04 8.44
C GLY A 215 -21.45 14.43 7.17
N GLY A 216 -22.28 14.26 6.14
CA GLY A 216 -21.86 13.84 4.80
C GLY A 216 -22.55 12.57 4.33
N THR A 217 -22.13 12.11 3.16
CA THR A 217 -22.52 10.84 2.57
C THR A 217 -21.60 9.76 3.09
N ASN A 218 -22.21 8.77 3.76
CA ASN A 218 -21.55 7.63 4.39
C ASN A 218 -20.66 6.86 3.42
N GLY A 219 -19.35 7.17 3.47
CA GLY A 219 -18.30 6.58 2.66
C GLY A 219 -17.75 5.27 3.23
N THR A 220 -16.43 5.14 3.27
CA THR A 220 -15.75 3.93 3.75
C THR A 220 -15.46 3.99 5.24
N CYS A 221 -15.53 2.85 5.94
CA CYS A 221 -15.03 2.70 7.30
C CYS A 221 -14.16 1.45 7.40
N SER A 222 -12.96 1.53 7.98
CA SER A 222 -12.07 0.38 8.18
C SER A 222 -11.63 0.28 9.63
N ILE A 223 -11.48 -0.95 10.13
CA ILE A 223 -10.81 -1.17 11.40
C ILE A 223 -9.33 -0.80 11.24
N SER A 224 -8.74 -0.25 12.29
CA SER A 224 -7.33 0.07 12.35
C SER A 224 -6.47 -1.19 12.51
N PRO A 225 -5.16 -1.14 12.18
CA PRO A 225 -4.27 -2.29 12.21
C PRO A 225 -4.19 -3.02 13.58
N LEU A 226 -4.30 -2.32 14.70
CA LEU A 226 -4.32 -2.90 16.05
C LEU A 226 -5.72 -3.34 16.50
N GLY A 227 -6.75 -3.12 15.68
CA GLY A 227 -8.12 -3.55 15.98
C GLY A 227 -8.82 -2.74 17.08
N THR A 228 -8.28 -1.58 17.46
CA THR A 228 -8.77 -0.74 18.56
C THR A 228 -9.54 0.49 18.10
N ASN A 229 -9.37 0.90 16.85
CA ASN A 229 -10.02 2.07 16.26
C ASN A 229 -10.75 1.74 14.96
N ILE A 230 -11.71 2.58 14.59
CA ILE A 230 -12.38 2.58 13.28
C ILE A 230 -12.16 3.95 12.65
N LEU A 231 -11.55 3.98 11.46
CA LEU A 231 -11.45 5.17 10.63
C LEU A 231 -12.62 5.17 9.63
N CYS A 232 -13.42 6.22 9.64
CA CYS A 232 -14.47 6.47 8.65
C CYS A 232 -14.15 7.72 7.81
N LEU A 233 -14.31 7.62 6.50
CA LEU A 233 -14.19 8.72 5.54
C LEU A 233 -15.58 9.08 5.00
N GLN A 234 -15.88 10.37 4.99
CA GLN A 234 -17.21 10.93 4.71
C GLN A 234 -17.13 12.08 3.72
N GLU A 235 -17.99 12.09 2.71
CA GLU A 235 -18.03 13.17 1.73
C GLU A 235 -19.21 14.11 2.00
N ILE A 236 -18.94 15.36 2.37
CA ILE A 236 -20.01 16.37 2.52
C ILE A 236 -20.42 16.93 1.16
N THR A 237 -21.58 17.57 1.07
CA THR A 237 -22.19 18.08 -0.18
C THR A 237 -21.25 18.96 -1.03
N SER A 238 -20.27 19.62 -0.42
CA SER A 238 -19.26 20.43 -1.13
C SER A 238 -18.12 19.61 -1.76
N GLY A 239 -18.16 18.28 -1.70
CA GLY A 239 -17.11 17.39 -2.20
C GLY A 239 -15.89 17.25 -1.28
N ILE A 240 -15.98 17.75 -0.04
CA ILE A 240 -14.90 17.63 0.95
C ILE A 240 -15.01 16.25 1.61
N GLU A 241 -13.91 15.49 1.58
CA GLU A 241 -13.83 14.15 2.15
C GLU A 241 -13.10 14.23 3.50
N GLN A 242 -13.83 14.01 4.58
CA GLN A 242 -13.42 14.19 5.97
C GLN A 242 -13.17 12.84 6.64
N GLY A 243 -12.24 12.81 7.59
CA GLY A 243 -11.92 11.62 8.38
C GLY A 243 -12.42 11.71 9.82
N PHE A 244 -12.96 10.60 10.33
CA PHE A 244 -13.40 10.46 11.71
C PHE A 244 -12.81 9.19 12.29
N ILE A 245 -12.21 9.29 13.47
CA ILE A 245 -11.63 8.12 14.16
C ILE A 245 -12.41 7.89 15.43
N PHE A 246 -12.93 6.69 15.56
CA PHE A 246 -13.63 6.23 16.75
C PHE A 246 -12.85 5.10 17.40
N SER A 247 -12.94 4.96 18.73
CA SER A 247 -12.62 3.68 19.36
C SER A 247 -13.66 2.63 18.97
N VAL A 248 -13.33 1.34 19.07
CA VAL A 248 -14.32 0.26 18.81
C VAL A 248 -15.51 0.27 19.77
N GLU A 249 -15.39 0.92 20.92
CA GLU A 249 -16.47 1.17 21.89
C GLU A 249 -17.39 2.33 21.49
N GLY A 250 -17.09 3.02 20.39
CA GLY A 250 -17.92 4.09 19.82
C GLY A 250 -17.58 5.49 20.30
N THR A 251 -16.45 5.70 20.97
CA THR A 251 -16.02 7.03 21.39
C THR A 251 -15.34 7.74 20.22
N LEU A 252 -15.81 8.92 19.83
CA LEU A 252 -15.13 9.75 18.82
C LEU A 252 -13.83 10.32 19.39
N LEU A 253 -12.69 10.00 18.77
CA LEU A 253 -11.35 10.38 19.21
C LEU A 253 -10.79 11.56 18.41
N GLN A 254 -11.00 11.60 17.09
CA GLN A 254 -10.44 12.61 16.19
C GLN A 254 -11.41 13.00 15.07
N ARG A 255 -11.24 14.24 14.58
CA ARG A 255 -11.91 14.79 13.39
C ARG A 255 -10.89 15.42 12.46
N TRP A 256 -10.88 14.99 11.21
CA TRP A 256 -10.03 15.49 10.13
C TRP A 256 -10.94 16.15 9.10
N MET A 257 -11.16 17.45 9.25
CA MET A 257 -12.21 18.16 8.49
C MET A 257 -11.75 18.64 7.12
N GLU A 258 -10.45 18.53 6.83
CA GLU A 258 -9.84 18.92 5.57
C GLU A 258 -10.12 17.88 4.47
N HIS A 259 -10.28 18.31 3.21
CA HIS A 259 -10.53 17.38 2.10
C HIS A 259 -9.30 16.49 1.91
N HIS A 260 -9.46 15.19 2.16
CA HIS A 260 -8.46 14.19 1.89
C HIS A 260 -7.07 14.56 2.43
N ARG A 261 -6.94 14.72 3.75
CA ARG A 261 -5.66 15.03 4.42
C ARG A 261 -5.22 13.93 5.40
N PRO A 262 -4.73 12.78 4.89
CA PRO A 262 -4.64 12.43 3.48
C PRO A 262 -5.80 11.56 2.98
N GLY A 263 -5.96 11.49 1.66
CA GLY A 263 -6.81 10.53 0.94
C GLY A 263 -6.00 9.47 0.19
N HIS A 264 -6.69 8.58 -0.51
CA HIS A 264 -6.08 7.57 -1.40
C HIS A 264 -4.95 6.77 -0.72
N GLY A 265 -5.19 6.47 0.55
CA GLY A 265 -4.19 5.98 1.48
C GLY A 265 -4.57 4.65 2.10
N ASP A 266 -3.74 4.25 3.06
CA ASP A 266 -3.89 3.02 3.81
C ASP A 266 -3.38 3.21 5.24
N MET A 267 -3.65 2.25 6.12
CA MET A 267 -3.21 2.27 7.53
C MET A 267 -2.12 1.24 7.81
N THR A 268 -1.21 1.59 8.72
CA THR A 268 -0.23 0.66 9.32
C THR A 268 0.05 1.02 10.77
N VAL A 269 0.82 0.15 11.44
CA VAL A 269 1.54 0.49 12.67
C VAL A 269 2.93 0.99 12.27
N ASP A 270 3.31 2.13 12.82
CA ASP A 270 4.62 2.75 12.65
C ASP A 270 5.64 2.14 13.62
N ASP A 271 6.94 2.43 13.44
CA ASP A 271 8.01 1.84 14.25
C ASP A 271 7.93 2.23 15.75
N ASP A 272 7.29 3.37 16.05
CA ASP A 272 7.03 3.83 17.42
C ASP A 272 5.79 3.16 18.06
N GLY A 273 5.12 2.24 17.35
CA GLY A 273 3.91 1.56 17.78
C GLY A 273 2.61 2.34 17.54
N SER A 274 2.69 3.56 17.00
CA SER A 274 1.50 4.35 16.68
C SER A 274 0.78 3.81 15.45
N GLU A 275 -0.55 3.86 15.45
CA GLU A 275 -1.32 3.66 14.23
C GLU A 275 -1.33 4.94 13.39
N VAL A 276 -1.03 4.79 12.12
CA VAL A 276 -0.91 5.90 11.16
C VAL A 276 -1.67 5.60 9.88
N TYR A 277 -2.16 6.64 9.25
CA TYR A 277 -2.72 6.60 7.90
C TYR A 277 -1.78 7.36 6.96
N VAL A 278 -1.32 6.72 5.88
CA VAL A 278 -0.41 7.31 4.90
C VAL A 278 -1.12 7.42 3.55
N GLY A 279 -1.04 8.59 2.94
CA GLY A 279 -1.66 8.84 1.64
C GLY A 279 -1.29 10.22 1.07
N ILE A 280 -2.10 10.69 0.12
CA ILE A 280 -1.88 11.94 -0.59
C ILE A 280 -2.79 13.02 -0.02
N SER A 281 -2.22 14.15 0.41
CA SER A 281 -3.01 15.28 0.87
C SER A 281 -3.64 16.03 -0.31
N LYS A 282 -4.89 16.47 -0.19
CA LYS A 282 -5.55 17.39 -1.13
C LYS A 282 -5.86 18.75 -0.50
N SER A 283 -5.25 19.06 0.64
CA SER A 283 -5.49 20.29 1.41
C SER A 283 -4.20 20.95 1.88
N ASP A 284 -4.25 22.26 2.12
CA ASP A 284 -3.12 23.02 2.68
C ASP A 284 -2.80 22.60 4.13
N PRO A 285 -1.54 22.76 4.59
CA PRO A 285 -0.39 23.34 3.88
C PRO A 285 0.42 22.33 3.04
N ASP A 286 -0.01 21.07 2.96
CA ASP A 286 0.74 19.96 2.37
C ASP A 286 0.08 19.41 1.10
N LYS A 287 -0.66 20.26 0.39
CA LYS A 287 -1.45 19.88 -0.78
C LYS A 287 -0.58 19.14 -1.82
N TYR A 288 -1.05 17.96 -2.23
CA TYR A 288 -0.40 17.00 -3.13
C TYR A 288 0.94 16.43 -2.66
N GLN A 289 1.26 16.56 -1.38
CA GLN A 289 2.35 15.82 -0.75
C GLN A 289 1.87 14.45 -0.28
N VAL A 290 2.80 13.49 -0.22
CA VAL A 290 2.57 12.26 0.55
C VAL A 290 2.80 12.58 2.02
N ILE A 291 1.78 12.33 2.84
CA ILE A 291 1.84 12.60 4.28
C ILE A 291 1.44 11.36 5.09
N LYS A 292 1.99 11.27 6.30
CA LYS A 292 1.59 10.34 7.35
C LYS A 292 0.81 11.11 8.42
N ARG A 293 -0.39 10.65 8.78
CA ARG A 293 -1.19 11.24 9.87
C ARG A 293 -1.46 10.21 10.95
N ARG A 294 -1.09 10.52 12.19
CA ARG A 294 -1.27 9.63 13.33
C ARG A 294 -2.72 9.62 13.80
N LEU A 295 -3.27 8.43 14.09
CA LEU A 295 -4.68 8.26 14.48
C LEU A 295 -4.98 8.80 15.89
N SER A 296 -4.02 8.75 16.81
CA SER A 296 -4.26 9.12 18.22
C SER A 296 -4.38 10.64 18.46
N ASP A 297 -3.52 11.44 17.82
CA ASP A 297 -3.40 12.88 18.04
C ASP A 297 -3.58 13.73 16.77
N GLY A 298 -3.73 13.10 15.61
CA GLY A 298 -3.87 13.78 14.32
C GLY A 298 -2.57 14.40 13.80
N LYS A 299 -1.41 14.13 14.42
CA LYS A 299 -0.11 14.69 14.01
C LYS A 299 0.21 14.31 12.57
N VAL A 300 0.45 15.33 11.74
CA VAL A 300 0.84 15.19 10.34
C VAL A 300 2.35 15.27 10.20
N THR A 301 2.92 14.35 9.42
CA THR A 301 4.33 14.30 9.04
C THR A 301 4.43 14.20 7.52
N PRO A 302 4.98 15.21 6.82
CA PRO A 302 5.29 15.10 5.40
C PRO A 302 6.34 14.02 5.14
N LEU A 303 6.13 13.18 4.12
CA LEU A 303 7.05 12.12 3.73
C LEU A 303 7.68 12.37 2.36
N MET A 304 6.96 13.05 1.46
CA MET A 304 7.46 13.41 0.13
C MET A 304 6.92 14.77 -0.28
N LYS A 305 7.73 15.54 -1.00
CA LYS A 305 7.34 16.82 -1.60
C LYS A 305 6.19 16.67 -2.60
N TYR A 306 5.65 17.80 -3.05
CA TYR A 306 4.59 17.85 -4.07
C TYR A 306 4.93 16.92 -5.24
N GLY A 307 3.97 16.13 -5.69
CA GLY A 307 4.10 15.39 -6.93
C GLY A 307 2.83 14.62 -7.27
N GLU A 308 2.88 13.93 -8.41
CA GLU A 308 1.72 13.24 -9.00
C GLU A 308 1.51 11.84 -8.39
N ALA A 309 1.66 11.70 -7.07
CA ALA A 309 1.29 10.48 -6.36
C ALA A 309 -0.23 10.29 -6.44
N MET A 310 -0.69 9.07 -6.74
CA MET A 310 -2.11 8.77 -6.92
C MET A 310 -2.66 7.87 -5.83
N HIS A 311 -1.96 6.78 -5.52
CA HIS A 311 -2.40 5.75 -4.59
C HIS A 311 -1.26 5.28 -3.70
N ALA A 312 -1.58 5.03 -2.44
CA ALA A 312 -0.67 4.42 -1.47
C ALA A 312 -1.16 3.05 -1.02
N SER A 313 -0.22 2.18 -0.66
CA SER A 313 -0.48 0.87 -0.09
C SER A 313 0.47 0.57 1.06
N LEU A 314 -0.09 0.06 2.15
CA LEU A 314 0.61 -0.39 3.34
C LEU A 314 0.29 -1.88 3.59
N ARG A 315 0.15 -2.66 2.51
CA ARG A 315 -0.14 -4.11 2.54
C ARG A 315 1.10 -4.99 2.62
N ALA A 316 2.28 -4.41 2.83
CA ALA A 316 3.47 -5.15 3.21
C ALA A 316 3.46 -5.39 4.74
N LEU A 317 2.49 -6.19 5.20
CA LEU A 317 2.19 -6.38 6.63
C LEU A 317 3.35 -6.99 7.44
N ASP A 318 4.24 -7.73 6.80
CA ASP A 318 5.45 -8.33 7.38
C ASP A 318 6.72 -7.53 7.08
N ARG A 319 6.58 -6.40 6.37
CA ARG A 319 7.62 -5.38 6.18
C ARG A 319 7.03 -3.99 6.44
N PRO A 320 6.67 -3.68 7.71
CA PRO A 320 6.26 -2.33 8.07
C PRO A 320 7.40 -1.33 7.83
N GLY A 321 7.09 -0.03 7.92
CA GLY A 321 8.05 1.04 7.70
C GLY A 321 8.16 1.51 6.25
N TRP A 322 7.51 0.84 5.30
CA TRP A 322 7.47 1.24 3.89
C TRP A 322 6.04 1.42 3.38
N VAL A 323 5.80 2.52 2.67
CA VAL A 323 4.60 2.71 1.86
C VAL A 323 4.94 2.49 0.39
N PHE A 324 4.12 1.72 -0.31
CA PHE A 324 4.23 1.55 -1.76
C PHE A 324 3.32 2.56 -2.44
N LEU A 325 3.90 3.37 -3.31
CA LEU A 325 3.23 4.49 -3.96
C LEU A 325 3.20 4.26 -5.46
N THR A 326 2.11 4.68 -6.07
CA THR A 326 2.02 4.78 -7.52
C THR A 326 1.96 6.23 -7.93
N TYR A 327 2.91 6.62 -8.79
CA TYR A 327 2.98 7.94 -9.40
C TYR A 327 2.41 7.91 -10.81
N GLY A 328 1.58 8.90 -11.08
CA GLY A 328 1.07 9.25 -12.39
C GLY A 328 1.94 10.32 -13.05
N GLY A 329 1.30 11.30 -13.66
CA GLY A 329 1.96 12.50 -14.18
C GLY A 329 2.48 12.38 -15.61
N ASP A 330 2.56 13.55 -16.26
CA ASP A 330 3.24 13.71 -17.54
C ASP A 330 4.76 13.81 -17.31
N PRO A 331 5.58 12.91 -17.89
CA PRO A 331 7.03 12.93 -17.74
C PRO A 331 7.68 14.27 -18.12
N ASP A 332 7.17 14.96 -19.16
CA ASP A 332 7.71 16.23 -19.60
C ASP A 332 7.46 17.32 -18.55
N GLU A 333 6.26 17.34 -17.96
CA GLU A 333 5.89 18.26 -16.87
C GLU A 333 6.76 18.01 -15.63
N ILE A 334 6.86 16.75 -15.18
CA ILE A 334 7.68 16.40 -14.01
C ILE A 334 9.15 16.80 -14.22
N SER A 335 9.69 16.57 -15.42
CA SER A 335 11.07 16.93 -15.74
C SER A 335 11.34 18.45 -15.70
N ALA A 336 10.33 19.26 -15.99
CA ALA A 336 10.41 20.73 -15.97
C ALA A 336 10.35 21.32 -14.54
N HIS A 337 9.96 20.52 -13.55
CA HIS A 337 9.77 20.95 -12.15
C HIS A 337 10.70 20.19 -11.19
N PRO A 338 12.01 20.55 -11.11
CA PRO A 338 12.97 19.83 -10.26
C PRO A 338 12.66 19.89 -8.76
N ASP A 339 11.88 20.87 -8.33
CA ASP A 339 11.42 21.01 -6.95
C ASP A 339 10.30 20.02 -6.59
N TRP A 340 9.66 19.36 -7.56
CA TRP A 340 8.65 18.31 -7.35
C TRP A 340 9.24 16.92 -7.20
N ALA A 341 8.47 15.98 -6.64
CA ALA A 341 8.85 14.58 -6.54
C ALA A 341 9.19 14.06 -7.95
N PRO A 342 10.38 13.51 -8.18
CA PRO A 342 10.92 13.28 -9.52
C PRO A 342 10.43 11.97 -10.16
N TYR A 343 9.16 11.61 -9.93
CA TYR A 343 8.60 10.32 -10.31
C TYR A 343 7.44 10.53 -11.28
N ALA A 344 7.47 9.85 -12.42
CA ALA A 344 6.42 9.91 -13.42
C ALA A 344 6.12 8.49 -13.94
N GLN A 345 4.86 8.06 -13.83
CA GLN A 345 4.42 6.72 -14.27
C GLN A 345 5.26 5.60 -13.63
N GLU A 346 5.30 5.58 -12.30
CA GLU A 346 6.21 4.72 -11.54
C GLU A 346 5.57 4.08 -10.32
N VAL A 347 6.06 2.91 -9.96
CA VAL A 347 5.88 2.32 -8.63
C VAL A 347 7.16 2.55 -7.82
N ILE A 348 7.02 3.08 -6.61
CA ILE A 348 8.12 3.24 -5.65
C ILE A 348 7.73 2.68 -4.29
N ALA A 349 8.71 2.36 -3.46
CA ALA A 349 8.56 2.22 -2.02
C ALA A 349 9.26 3.37 -1.31
N LEU A 350 8.58 4.03 -0.38
CA LEU A 350 9.07 5.17 0.41
C LEU A 350 9.09 4.79 1.90
N ARG A 351 10.19 5.07 2.60
CA ARG A 351 10.24 4.94 4.06
C ARG A 351 9.29 5.92 4.72
N ILE A 352 8.51 5.45 5.68
CA ILE A 352 7.54 6.28 6.40
C ILE A 352 8.13 6.96 7.64
N ASP A 353 9.39 6.69 7.98
CA ASP A 353 10.10 7.28 9.13
C ASP A 353 10.51 8.76 8.92
N GLY A 354 10.33 9.28 7.70
CA GLY A 354 10.69 10.66 7.33
C GLY A 354 12.14 10.84 6.86
N SER A 355 12.91 9.75 6.71
CA SER A 355 14.26 9.78 6.13
C SER A 355 14.31 10.26 4.68
N GLY A 356 13.20 10.05 3.95
CA GLY A 356 13.15 10.28 2.50
C GLY A 356 13.75 9.12 1.68
N ASP A 357 14.09 7.99 2.32
CA ASP A 357 14.62 6.83 1.63
C ASP A 357 13.58 6.23 0.67
N VAL A 358 13.98 6.10 -0.60
CA VAL A 358 13.12 5.62 -1.69
C VAL A 358 13.76 4.46 -2.41
N ARG A 359 12.94 3.49 -2.81
CA ARG A 359 13.27 2.44 -3.78
C ARG A 359 12.36 2.58 -4.99
N ARG A 360 12.93 2.83 -6.15
CA ARG A 360 12.17 2.84 -7.42
C ARG A 360 12.04 1.41 -7.92
N ILE A 361 10.82 0.99 -8.23
CA ILE A 361 10.49 -0.43 -8.47
C ILE A 361 10.29 -0.66 -9.97
N ALA A 362 9.40 0.07 -10.63
CA ALA A 362 9.12 -0.14 -12.05
C ALA A 362 8.53 1.13 -12.68
N GLN A 363 8.79 1.33 -13.97
CA GLN A 363 8.02 2.29 -14.76
C GLN A 363 6.73 1.61 -15.24
N THR A 364 5.58 2.14 -14.84
CA THR A 364 4.28 1.58 -15.18
C THR A 364 3.94 1.77 -16.64
N ARG A 365 4.51 2.81 -17.28
CA ARG A 365 4.18 3.23 -18.65
C ARG A 365 2.68 3.44 -18.83
N SER A 366 1.95 3.72 -17.75
CA SER A 366 0.51 3.90 -17.81
C SER A 366 0.20 5.31 -18.26
N THR A 367 -0.71 5.44 -19.22
CA THR A 367 -1.25 6.74 -19.63
C THR A 367 -2.66 6.87 -19.11
N GLN A 368 -2.93 7.97 -18.41
CA GLN A 368 -4.22 8.16 -17.75
C GLN A 368 -5.24 8.73 -18.72
N LEU A 369 -6.37 8.03 -18.86
CA LEU A 369 -7.57 8.53 -19.52
C LEU A 369 -8.80 8.44 -18.61
N ASP A 370 -8.84 7.40 -17.77
CA ASP A 370 -9.89 7.18 -16.79
C ASP A 370 -9.32 6.55 -15.50
N TYR A 371 -10.15 6.47 -14.46
CA TYR A 371 -9.78 5.88 -13.17
C TYR A 371 -9.29 4.42 -13.29
N ARG A 372 -9.72 3.67 -14.31
CA ARG A 372 -9.28 2.28 -14.49
C ARG A 372 -7.85 2.20 -15.02
N SER A 373 -7.44 3.20 -15.81
CA SER A 373 -6.07 3.32 -16.32
C SER A 373 -5.07 3.86 -15.29
N GLU A 374 -5.52 4.32 -14.13
CA GLU A 374 -4.61 4.61 -13.02
C GLU A 374 -3.93 3.32 -12.55
N SER A 375 -2.62 3.42 -12.32
CA SER A 375 -1.86 2.32 -11.77
C SER A 375 -2.10 2.24 -10.25
N HIS A 376 -2.32 1.03 -9.75
CA HIS A 376 -2.57 0.75 -8.34
C HIS A 376 -1.56 -0.26 -7.85
N ALA A 377 -0.54 0.14 -7.10
CA ALA A 377 0.43 -0.79 -6.53
C ALA A 377 -0.09 -1.42 -5.23
N SER A 378 0.02 -2.75 -5.11
CA SER A 378 -0.23 -3.49 -3.86
C SER A 378 0.91 -4.49 -3.63
N PRO A 379 1.67 -4.39 -2.53
CA PRO A 379 2.75 -5.33 -2.22
C PRO A 379 2.24 -6.67 -1.69
N SER A 380 3.07 -7.71 -1.78
CA SER A 380 2.94 -8.94 -0.98
C SER A 380 3.17 -8.65 0.51
N PRO A 381 2.72 -9.53 1.43
CA PRO A 381 2.90 -9.33 2.88
C PRO A 381 4.35 -9.01 3.29
N ASP A 382 5.35 -9.67 2.70
CA ASP A 382 6.78 -9.43 2.99
C ASP A 382 7.41 -8.30 2.15
N GLY A 383 6.64 -7.69 1.25
CA GLY A 383 7.10 -6.67 0.31
C GLY A 383 8.07 -7.15 -0.77
N SER A 384 8.29 -8.46 -0.95
CA SER A 384 9.19 -9.02 -1.97
C SER A 384 8.58 -9.03 -3.37
N GLN A 385 7.26 -8.84 -3.48
CA GLN A 385 6.52 -8.73 -4.73
C GLN A 385 5.60 -7.52 -4.68
N VAL A 386 5.33 -6.90 -5.83
CA VAL A 386 4.36 -5.81 -5.95
C VAL A 386 3.55 -5.98 -7.21
N ILE A 387 2.23 -6.12 -7.07
CA ILE A 387 1.30 -6.12 -8.19
C ILE A 387 0.94 -4.68 -8.54
N TRP A 388 0.82 -4.37 -9.82
CA TRP A 388 0.41 -3.07 -10.30
C TRP A 388 -0.27 -3.16 -11.66
N SER A 389 -1.17 -2.22 -11.93
CA SER A 389 -1.96 -2.20 -13.17
C SER A 389 -1.42 -1.18 -14.18
N SER A 390 -1.54 -1.45 -15.48
CA SER A 390 -1.20 -0.50 -16.54
C SER A 390 -1.91 -0.82 -17.85
N ASN A 391 -2.22 0.22 -18.64
CA ASN A 391 -2.67 0.10 -20.03
C ASN A 391 -1.52 0.16 -21.05
N TRP A 392 -0.27 0.23 -20.57
CA TRP A 392 0.95 0.23 -21.37
C TRP A 392 0.99 1.31 -22.46
N GLY A 393 0.59 2.53 -22.09
CA GLY A 393 0.68 3.70 -22.96
C GLY A 393 -0.43 3.79 -23.99
N VAL A 394 -1.50 2.99 -23.87
CA VAL A 394 -2.65 3.01 -24.79
C VAL A 394 -3.85 3.67 -24.11
N PRO A 395 -4.16 4.96 -24.39
CA PRO A 395 -5.32 5.63 -23.81
C PRO A 395 -6.61 4.89 -24.13
N GLY A 396 -7.40 4.55 -23.10
CA GLY A 396 -8.64 3.77 -23.25
C GLY A 396 -8.43 2.31 -23.68
N GLY A 397 -7.17 1.85 -23.77
CA GLY A 397 -6.81 0.47 -24.05
C GLY A 397 -7.08 -0.46 -22.86
N PRO A 398 -6.89 -1.79 -23.06
CA PRO A 398 -7.07 -2.76 -21.99
C PRO A 398 -6.07 -2.55 -20.84
N VAL A 399 -6.53 -2.72 -19.61
CA VAL A 399 -5.69 -2.66 -18.40
C VAL A 399 -5.26 -4.07 -17.98
N TYR A 400 -3.96 -4.26 -17.79
CA TYR A 400 -3.34 -5.51 -17.38
C TYR A 400 -2.68 -5.34 -16.00
N ASP A 401 -2.46 -6.46 -15.33
CA ASP A 401 -1.66 -6.52 -14.12
C ASP A 401 -0.28 -7.11 -14.39
N PHE A 402 0.68 -6.54 -13.69
CA PHE A 402 2.08 -6.88 -13.69
C PHE A 402 2.53 -7.11 -12.27
N VAL A 403 3.50 -8.00 -12.07
CA VAL A 403 4.14 -8.22 -10.77
C VAL A 403 5.62 -7.96 -10.89
N SER A 404 6.13 -7.02 -10.09
CA SER A 404 7.57 -6.76 -9.92
C SER A 404 8.12 -7.56 -8.74
N ARG A 405 9.35 -8.08 -8.88
CA ARG A 405 10.13 -8.69 -7.79
C ARG A 405 11.04 -7.64 -7.17
N VAL A 406 10.93 -7.44 -5.87
CA VAL A 406 11.67 -6.40 -5.14
C VAL A 406 12.72 -7.06 -4.26
N ASP A 407 13.98 -6.82 -4.59
CA ASP A 407 15.09 -7.22 -3.74
C ASP A 407 15.28 -6.17 -2.64
N TRP A 408 15.36 -6.65 -1.40
CA TRP A 408 15.69 -5.84 -0.23
C TRP A 408 17.15 -6.13 0.15
N PRO A 409 17.98 -5.11 0.39
CA PRO A 409 19.30 -5.34 0.97
C PRO A 409 19.12 -6.02 2.31
N GLU A 410 20.01 -6.96 2.65
CA GLU A 410 20.03 -7.55 3.98
C GLU A 410 20.08 -6.43 5.03
N GLU A 411 19.12 -6.40 5.94
CA GLU A 411 19.22 -5.53 7.10
C GLU A 411 20.48 -5.92 7.87
N SER A 412 21.38 -4.95 8.11
CA SER A 412 22.57 -5.21 8.91
C SER A 412 22.13 -5.72 10.27
N THR A 413 22.46 -6.97 10.56
CA THR A 413 22.11 -7.69 11.80
C THR A 413 22.78 -7.11 13.05
N LEU A 414 23.48 -5.97 12.93
CA LEU A 414 24.22 -5.32 14.00
C LEU A 414 23.32 -4.63 15.03
N ASN A 415 22.14 -4.11 14.65
CA ASN A 415 21.28 -3.38 15.59
C ASN A 415 20.28 -4.26 16.38
N ARG A 416 20.15 -5.56 16.07
CA ARG A 416 19.20 -6.45 16.77
C ARG A 416 19.83 -7.18 17.97
N LYS A 417 21.16 -7.18 18.12
CA LYS A 417 21.85 -7.88 19.22
C LYS A 417 22.15 -7.03 20.46
N GLU A 418 22.16 -5.69 20.37
CA GLU A 418 22.49 -4.86 21.54
C GLU A 418 21.30 -4.58 22.49
N ILE A 419 20.06 -4.85 22.07
CA ILE A 419 18.88 -4.62 22.93
C ILE A 419 18.66 -5.77 23.93
N VAL A 420 19.27 -6.95 23.73
CA VAL A 420 19.05 -8.13 24.58
C VAL A 420 20.05 -8.22 25.74
N THR A 421 21.15 -7.47 25.76
CA THR A 421 22.23 -7.63 26.76
C THR A 421 22.32 -6.59 27.87
N ASN A 422 21.54 -5.50 27.83
CA ASN A 422 21.61 -4.45 28.87
C ASN A 422 20.52 -4.53 29.95
N GLY A 423 19.89 -5.70 30.10
CA GLY A 423 18.80 -5.91 31.07
C GLY A 423 19.11 -6.95 32.14
N LEU A 424 20.35 -7.04 32.64
CA LEU A 424 20.69 -7.84 33.83
C LEU A 424 21.94 -7.24 34.51
N HIS A 425 21.72 -6.35 35.47
CA HIS A 425 22.49 -6.26 36.72
C HIS A 425 21.73 -5.45 37.77
#